data_AF-A0AAW0DG93-F1
#
_entry.id   AF-A0AAW0DG93-F1
#
_cell.length_a   1.000
_cell.length_b   1.000
_cell.length_c   1.000
_cell.angle_alpha   90.00
_cell.angle_beta   90.00
_cell.angle_gamma   90.00
#
_symmetry.space_group_name_H-M   'P 1'
#
loop_
_entity.id
_entity.type
_entity.pdbx_description
1 polymer ?
#
loop_
_entity_poly.entity_id
_entity_poly.type
_entity_poly.pdbx_seq_one_letter_code
_entity_poly.pdbx_strand_id
1 'polypeptide(L)'
;MSSPAQAYRSILRELRKASVQNGKISRSLSSNFRALASQANSESKVQELQDCLLFLRSQRQYNELLERYNPTIEYTSEERVEATARRVGLNMPKIHSEGQS
;
A
#
# COMPACT_ATOMS: atom_id res chain seq x y z
N MET A 1 -1.26 -26.04 14.29
CA MET A 1 -0.96 -24.65 14.73
C MET A 1 0.12 -24.07 13.84
N SER A 2 -0.06 -22.85 13.33
CA SER A 2 0.96 -22.21 12.49
C SER A 2 2.19 -21.89 13.33
N SER A 3 3.38 -22.24 12.84
CA SER A 3 4.62 -21.84 13.52
C SER A 3 4.86 -20.32 13.35
N PRO A 4 5.40 -19.61 14.36
CA PRO A 4 5.83 -18.22 14.21
C PRO A 4 6.81 -18.03 13.05
N ALA A 5 7.70 -19.01 12.82
CA ALA A 5 8.63 -18.99 11.69
C ALA A 5 7.91 -19.10 10.33
N GLN A 6 6.79 -19.82 10.27
CA GLN A 6 6.00 -19.95 9.05
C GLN A 6 5.22 -18.66 8.75
N ALA A 7 4.66 -18.01 9.78
CA ALA A 7 4.00 -16.71 9.66
C ALA A 7 5.01 -15.65 9.17
N TYR A 8 6.18 -15.57 9.79
CA TYR A 8 7.27 -14.68 9.39
C TYR A 8 7.68 -14.84 7.92
N ARG A 9 7.94 -16.09 7.48
CA ARG A 9 8.31 -16.35 6.07
C ARG A 9 7.22 -15.93 5.10
N SER A 10 5.96 -16.07 5.50
CA SER A 10 4.81 -15.66 4.68
C SER A 10 4.73 -14.14 4.58
N ILE A 11 4.94 -13.41 5.68
CA ILE A 11 5.03 -11.94 5.69
C ILE A 11 6.15 -11.46 4.77
N LEU A 12 7.36 -12.03 4.87
CA LEU A 12 8.47 -11.65 3.99
C LEU A 12 8.16 -11.86 2.51
N ARG A 13 7.49 -12.97 2.16
CA ARG A 13 7.08 -13.25 0.78
C ARG A 13 6.05 -12.22 0.31
N GLU A 14 5.11 -11.83 1.17
CA GLU A 14 4.10 -10.83 0.81
C GLU A 14 4.72 -9.43 0.66
N LEU A 15 5.61 -9.02 1.56
CA LEU A 15 6.36 -7.77 1.45
C LEU A 15 7.20 -7.71 0.17
N ARG A 16 7.78 -8.85 -0.25
CA ARG A 16 8.49 -8.94 -1.52
C ARG A 16 7.55 -8.73 -2.71
N LYS A 17 6.35 -9.32 -2.68
CA LYS A 17 5.34 -9.17 -3.73
C LYS A 17 4.78 -7.75 -3.80
N ALA A 18 4.63 -7.08 -2.66
CA ALA A 18 4.15 -5.71 -2.58
C ALA A 18 5.25 -4.65 -2.82
N SER A 19 6.51 -5.05 -3.04
CA SER A 19 7.63 -4.13 -3.23
C SER A 19 7.63 -3.54 -4.64
N VAL A 20 7.65 -2.20 -4.71
CA VAL A 20 7.77 -1.43 -5.96
C VAL A 20 9.16 -1.59 -6.60
N GLN A 21 10.21 -1.84 -5.80
CA GLN A 21 11.59 -1.93 -6.29
C GLN A 21 12.04 -3.37 -6.53
N ASN A 22 11.42 -4.07 -7.49
CA ASN A 22 11.83 -5.41 -7.94
C ASN A 22 12.02 -6.43 -6.79
N GLY A 23 11.13 -6.40 -5.78
CA GLY A 23 11.18 -7.36 -4.68
C GLY A 23 12.27 -7.09 -3.62
N LYS A 24 12.92 -5.93 -3.64
CA LYS A 24 13.82 -5.51 -2.56
C LYS A 24 13.01 -5.11 -1.33
N ILE A 25 13.37 -5.67 -0.18
CA ILE A 25 12.82 -5.32 1.13
C ILE A 25 13.91 -4.59 1.91
N SER A 26 13.56 -3.51 2.61
CA SER A 26 14.51 -2.82 3.47
C SER A 26 15.00 -3.75 4.59
N ARG A 27 16.31 -3.72 4.84
CA ARG A 27 16.94 -4.59 5.85
C ARG A 27 16.35 -4.35 7.24
N SER A 28 16.09 -3.08 7.59
CA SER A 28 15.46 -2.67 8.85
C SER A 28 14.06 -3.28 9.02
N LEU A 29 13.24 -3.29 7.98
CA LEU A 29 11.90 -3.89 8.05
C LEU A 29 11.98 -5.39 8.28
N SER A 30 12.86 -6.08 7.56
CA SER A 30 13.06 -7.52 7.71
C SER A 30 13.60 -7.91 9.09
N SER A 31 14.44 -7.08 9.72
CA SER A 31 14.93 -7.31 11.08
C SER A 31 13.84 -7.07 12.11
N ASN A 32 13.01 -6.04 11.94
CA ASN A 32 11.91 -5.75 12.88
C ASN A 32 10.89 -6.89 12.91
N PHE A 33 10.43 -7.37 11.75
CA PHE A 33 9.54 -8.53 11.68
C PHE A 33 10.19 -9.81 12.21
N ARG A 34 11.51 -9.95 12.09
CA ARG A 34 12.23 -11.09 12.67
C ARG A 34 12.24 -11.03 14.19
N ALA A 35 12.48 -9.85 14.77
CA ALA A 35 12.42 -9.64 16.20
C ALA A 35 11.01 -9.93 16.74
N LEU A 36 9.96 -9.43 16.08
CA LEU A 36 8.57 -9.73 16.43
C LEU A 36 8.26 -11.23 16.37
N ALA A 37 8.70 -11.92 15.31
CA ALA A 37 8.50 -13.36 15.19
C ALA A 37 9.28 -14.18 16.23
N SER A 38 10.47 -13.72 16.66
CA SER A 38 11.23 -14.38 17.72
C SER A 38 10.61 -14.18 19.11
N GLN A 39 9.82 -13.13 19.31
CA GLN A 39 9.11 -12.86 20.56
C GLN A 39 7.72 -13.52 20.61
N ALA A 40 7.26 -14.09 19.49
CA ALA A 40 5.95 -14.74 19.38
C ALA A 40 5.95 -16.15 20.00
N ASN A 41 6.04 -16.19 21.33
CA ASN A 41 6.05 -17.42 22.14
C ASN A 41 4.64 -17.88 22.56
N SER A 42 3.63 -17.01 22.42
CA SER A 42 2.24 -17.33 22.71
C SER A 42 1.42 -17.48 21.43
N GLU A 43 0.35 -18.27 21.49
CA GLU A 43 -0.56 -18.48 20.37
C GLU A 43 -1.21 -17.16 19.92
N SER A 44 -1.55 -16.29 20.86
CA SER A 44 -2.06 -14.94 20.58
C SER A 44 -1.08 -14.11 19.71
N LYS A 45 0.23 -14.18 19.98
CA LYS A 45 1.23 -13.46 19.17
C LYS A 45 1.41 -14.06 17.79
N VAL A 46 1.27 -15.38 17.66
CA VAL A 46 1.26 -16.03 16.35
C VAL A 46 0.04 -15.58 15.55
N GLN A 47 -1.13 -15.45 16.20
CA GLN A 47 -2.34 -14.95 15.56
C GLN A 47 -2.17 -13.49 15.08
N GLU A 48 -1.61 -12.61 15.91
CA GLU A 48 -1.30 -11.21 15.50
C GLU A 48 -0.44 -11.15 14.23
N LEU A 49 0.54 -12.05 14.08
CA LEU A 49 1.36 -12.13 12.87
C LEU A 49 0.55 -12.60 11.64
N GLN A 50 -0.43 -13.47 11.84
CA GLN A 50 -1.33 -13.89 10.77
C GLN A 50 -2.28 -12.78 10.35
N ASP A 51 -2.82 -12.03 11.30
CA ASP A 51 -3.70 -10.90 11.04
C ASP A 51 -2.93 -9.81 10.28
N CYS A 52 -1.67 -9.56 10.66
CA CYS A 52 -0.78 -8.68 9.92
C CYS A 52 -0.52 -9.17 8.49
N LEU A 53 -0.30 -10.47 8.30
CA LEU A 53 -0.18 -11.06 6.96
C LEU A 53 -1.45 -10.87 6.13
N LEU A 54 -2.63 -11.05 6.73
CA LEU A 54 -3.91 -10.83 6.06
C LEU A 54 -4.06 -9.37 5.61
N PHE A 55 -3.73 -8.43 6.49
CA PHE A 55 -3.75 -7.00 6.19
C PHE A 55 -2.80 -6.64 5.04
N LEU A 56 -1.58 -7.17 5.02
CA LEU A 56 -0.63 -6.90 3.93
C LEU A 56 -1.14 -7.44 2.57
N ARG A 57 -1.80 -8.60 2.58
CA ARG A 57 -2.43 -9.16 1.37
C ARG A 57 -3.59 -8.30 0.89
N SER A 58 -4.47 -7.88 1.79
CA SER A 58 -5.61 -7.04 1.42
C SER A 58 -5.14 -5.68 0.91
N GLN A 59 -4.07 -5.10 1.46
CA GLN A 59 -3.48 -3.86 0.97
C GLN A 59 -2.92 -3.99 -0.45
N ARG A 60 -2.18 -5.08 -0.74
CA ARG A 60 -1.68 -5.33 -2.10
C ARG A 60 -2.84 -5.49 -3.08
N GLN A 61 -3.84 -6.29 -2.73
CA GLN A 61 -5.02 -6.50 -3.57
C GLN A 61 -5.79 -5.20 -3.78
N TYR A 62 -5.97 -4.39 -2.73
CA TYR A 62 -6.60 -3.08 -2.81
C TYR A 62 -5.87 -2.18 -3.81
N ASN A 63 -4.54 -2.12 -3.75
CA ASN A 63 -3.75 -1.34 -4.71
C ASN A 63 -3.93 -1.85 -6.15
N GLU A 64 -3.92 -3.18 -6.38
CA GLU A 64 -4.15 -3.79 -7.70
C GLU A 64 -5.55 -3.49 -8.25
N LEU A 65 -6.57 -3.54 -7.38
CA LEU A 65 -7.95 -3.19 -7.71
C LEU A 65 -8.07 -1.71 -8.06
N LEU A 66 -7.42 -0.85 -7.28
CA LEU A 66 -7.42 0.59 -7.48
C LEU A 66 -6.77 0.97 -8.82
N GLU A 67 -5.60 0.40 -9.14
CA GLU A 67 -4.92 0.63 -10.41
C GLU A 67 -5.77 0.17 -11.61
N ARG A 68 -6.44 -0.99 -11.49
CA ARG A 68 -7.26 -1.54 -12.58
C ARG A 68 -8.51 -0.71 -12.87
N TYR A 69 -9.22 -0.30 -11.83
CA TYR A 69 -10.53 0.33 -11.99
C TYR A 69 -10.46 1.85 -11.98
N ASN A 70 -9.40 2.44 -11.41
CA ASN A 70 -9.23 3.87 -11.29
C ASN A 70 -7.78 4.30 -11.61
N PRO A 71 -7.30 4.08 -12.84
CA PRO A 71 -5.94 4.47 -13.24
C PRO A 71 -5.71 5.99 -13.20
N THR A 72 -6.78 6.80 -13.13
CA THR A 72 -6.71 8.26 -13.01
C THR A 72 -6.82 8.78 -11.58
N ILE A 73 -6.71 7.94 -10.55
CA ILE A 73 -6.79 8.39 -9.14
C ILE A 73 -5.56 9.20 -8.71
N GLU A 74 -4.41 9.01 -9.34
CA GLU A 74 -3.22 9.83 -9.07
C GLU A 74 -3.38 11.28 -9.55
N TYR A 75 -4.36 11.54 -10.43
CA TYR A 75 -4.74 12.91 -10.74
C TYR A 75 -5.58 13.46 -9.60
N THR A 76 -5.16 14.60 -9.04
CA THR A 76 -6.05 15.37 -8.17
C THR A 76 -7.34 15.68 -8.94
N SER A 77 -8.45 15.89 -8.23
CA SER A 77 -9.75 16.23 -8.83
C SER A 77 -9.61 17.34 -9.89
N GLU A 78 -8.70 18.28 -9.65
CA GLU A 78 -8.36 19.41 -10.52
C GLU A 78 -7.70 18.98 -11.84
N GLU A 79 -6.72 18.09 -11.80
CA GLU A 79 -6.03 17.59 -13.00
C GLU A 79 -6.97 16.76 -13.90
N ARG A 80 -7.95 16.05 -13.30
CA ARG A 80 -9.00 15.33 -14.05
C ARG A 80 -9.96 16.29 -14.75
N VAL A 81 -10.37 17.36 -14.08
CA VAL A 81 -11.25 18.39 -14.65
C VAL A 81 -10.54 19.13 -15.79
N GLU A 82 -9.26 19.46 -15.59
CA GLU A 82 -8.45 20.10 -16.63
C GLU A 82 -8.23 19.20 -17.85
N ALA A 83 -7.90 17.91 -17.65
CA ALA A 83 -7.75 16.96 -18.76
C ALA A 83 -9.06 16.78 -19.55
N THR A 84 -10.21 16.81 -18.87
CA THR A 84 -11.53 16.73 -19.51
C THR A 84 -11.86 18.01 -20.28
N ALA A 85 -11.59 19.19 -19.71
CA ALA A 85 -11.77 20.48 -20.37
C ALA A 85 -10.94 20.56 -21.66
N ARG A 86 -9.65 20.21 -21.60
CA ARG A 86 -8.78 20.22 -22.80
C ARG A 86 -9.28 19.28 -23.89
N ARG A 87 -9.93 18.17 -23.52
CA ARG A 87 -10.47 17.17 -24.46
C ARG A 87 -11.60 17.72 -25.34
N VAL A 88 -12.29 18.77 -24.90
CA VAL A 88 -13.35 19.48 -25.65
C VAL A 88 -12.91 20.85 -26.14
N GLY A 89 -11.60 21.15 -26.09
CA GLY A 89 -11.05 22.45 -26.50
C GLY A 89 -11.31 23.59 -25.51
N LEU A 90 -11.67 23.27 -24.27
CA LEU A 90 -11.88 24.24 -23.19
C LEU A 90 -10.64 24.29 -22.28
N ASN A 91 -10.26 25.49 -21.83
CA ASN A 91 -9.23 25.67 -20.79
C ASN A 91 -9.90 25.83 -19.43
N MET A 92 -9.38 25.15 -18.40
CA MET A 92 -9.90 25.29 -17.04
C MET A 92 -9.64 26.72 -16.54
N PRO A 93 -10.64 27.42 -15.96
CA PRO A 93 -10.41 28.68 -15.27
C PRO A 93 -9.39 28.49 -14.12
N LYS A 94 -8.50 29.47 -13.96
CA LYS A 94 -7.58 29.51 -12.82
C LYS A 94 -8.41 29.68 -11.55
N ILE A 95 -8.33 28.71 -10.64
CA ILE A 95 -8.95 28.82 -9.33
C ILE A 95 -8.19 29.91 -8.58
N HIS A 96 -8.81 31.07 -8.39
CA HIS A 96 -8.28 32.08 -7.50
C HIS A 96 -8.39 31.53 -6.08
N SER A 97 -7.25 31.21 -5.46
CA SER A 97 -7.21 30.94 -4.02
C SER A 97 -7.66 32.21 -3.32
N GLU A 98 -8.87 32.22 -2.77
CA GLU A 98 -9.34 33.34 -1.95
C GLU A 98 -8.40 33.52 -0.77
N GLY A 99 -7.71 34.66 -0.74
CA GLY A 99 -6.80 35.01 0.35
C GLY A 99 -5.66 35.92 -0.08
N GLN A 100 -5.98 37.15 -0.48
CA GLN A 100 -5.19 38.35 -0.18
C GLN A 100 -6.06 39.58 -0.47
N SER A 101 -6.75 40.02 0.58
CA SER A 101 -7.24 41.40 0.74
C SER A 101 -6.11 42.28 1.26
#